data_AF-A0A1D7YDE9-F1
#
_entry.id   AF-A0A1D7YDE9-F1
#
_cell.length_a   1.000
_cell.length_b   1.000
_cell.length_c   1.000
_cell.angle_alpha   90.00
_cell.angle_beta   90.00
_cell.angle_gamma   90.00
#
_symmetry.space_group_name_H-M   'P 1'
#
loop_
_entity.id
_entity.type
_entity.pdbx_description
1 polymer ?
#
loop_
_entity_poly.entity_id
_entity_poly.type
_entity_poly.pdbx_seq_one_letter_code
_entity_poly.pdbx_strand_id
1 'polypeptide(L)'
;MLRHMSAYSSDLDLTVTDATGNGVEVDVATNLLNGIVRLSVLWTQEIYLRPDDAEQVAQSLLRAAEHGRRIAEAGDSGTDQTTNPSN
;
A
#
# COMPACT_ATOMS: atom_id res chain seq x y z
N MET A 1 26.04 3.86 1.50
CA MET A 1 24.91 4.34 2.32
C MET A 1 23.69 3.50 1.98
N LEU A 2 23.33 2.50 2.80
CA LEU A 2 22.06 1.81 2.62
C LEU A 2 20.94 2.78 3.00
N ARG A 3 20.18 3.24 1.99
CA ARG A 3 18.89 3.88 2.24
C ARG A 3 18.07 2.86 3.04
N HIS A 4 17.62 3.24 4.23
CA HIS A 4 16.59 2.52 4.94
C HIS A 4 15.28 2.74 4.18
N MET A 5 15.16 2.14 2.99
CA MET A 5 13.89 2.08 2.29
C MET A 5 12.98 1.24 3.16
N SER A 6 11.94 1.88 3.70
CA SER A 6 10.80 1.16 4.26
C SER A 6 10.37 0.10 3.24
N ALA A 7 10.12 -1.12 3.70
CA ALA A 7 9.53 -2.15 2.86
C ALA A 7 8.13 -1.76 2.37
N TYR A 8 7.54 -0.71 2.95
CA TYR A 8 6.22 -0.20 2.59
C TYR A 8 6.32 1.18 1.92
N SER A 9 5.58 1.34 0.84
CA SER A 9 5.30 2.61 0.19
C SER A 9 3.89 3.06 0.54
N SER A 10 3.78 4.06 1.42
CA SER A 10 2.51 4.69 1.81
C SER A 10 1.96 5.60 0.72
N ASP A 11 0.64 5.74 0.68
CA ASP A 11 -0.05 6.77 -0.09
C ASP A 11 0.02 8.10 0.65
N LEU A 12 0.95 8.96 0.22
CA LEU A 12 1.16 10.28 0.83
C LEU A 12 0.09 11.31 0.47
N ASP A 13 -0.73 11.02 -0.54
CA ASP A 13 -1.82 11.90 -0.96
C ASP A 13 -3.13 11.59 -0.20
N LEU A 14 -3.16 10.49 0.58
CA LEU A 14 -4.29 10.15 1.44
C LEU A 14 -4.24 10.99 2.73
N THR A 15 -4.97 12.11 2.73
CA THR A 15 -5.15 12.95 3.92
C THR A 15 -6.59 12.81 4.43
N VAL A 16 -6.82 11.80 5.27
CA VAL A 16 -8.15 11.54 5.86
C VAL A 16 -8.06 11.59 7.37
N THR A 17 -8.93 12.40 7.97
CA THR A 17 -9.06 12.55 9.41
C THR A 17 -10.41 12.03 9.87
N ASP A 18 -10.41 11.43 11.04
CA ASP A 18 -11.61 10.93 11.69
C ASP A 18 -12.72 11.99 11.86
N ALA A 19 -13.93 11.59 11.52
CA ALA A 19 -15.12 12.44 11.51
C ALA A 19 -15.54 12.91 12.92
N THR A 20 -15.09 12.23 13.98
CA THR A 20 -15.37 12.62 15.37
C THR A 20 -14.37 13.66 15.90
N GLY A 21 -13.34 14.01 15.12
CA GLY A 21 -12.37 15.05 15.47
C GLY A 21 -11.25 14.57 16.40
N ASN A 22 -11.08 13.26 16.57
CA ASN A 22 -10.10 12.69 17.48
C ASN A 22 -8.66 12.60 16.91
N GLY A 23 -8.43 13.16 15.71
CA GLY A 23 -7.12 13.16 15.07
C GLY A 23 -6.61 11.78 14.67
N VAL A 24 -7.52 10.81 14.52
CA VAL A 24 -7.21 9.48 14.00
C VAL A 24 -7.04 9.58 12.48
N GLU A 25 -6.00 8.93 11.98
CA GLU A 25 -5.59 8.96 10.57
C GLU A 25 -5.55 7.54 9.99
N VAL A 26 -5.68 7.46 8.67
CA VAL A 26 -5.57 6.21 7.91
C VAL A 26 -4.35 6.27 7.00
N ASP A 27 -3.51 5.23 7.06
CA ASP A 27 -2.42 4.97 6.13
C ASP A 27 -2.75 3.75 5.27
N VAL A 28 -2.58 3.88 3.96
CA VAL A 28 -2.64 2.78 3.00
C VAL A 28 -1.26 2.63 2.38
N ALA A 29 -0.66 1.45 2.50
CA ALA A 29 0.69 1.21 2.01
C ALA A 29 0.82 -0.13 1.29
N THR A 30 1.61 -0.15 0.21
CA THR A 30 1.95 -1.40 -0.50
C THR A 30 3.33 -1.89 -0.05
N ASN A 31 3.42 -3.17 0.30
CA ASN A 31 4.68 -3.84 0.56
C ASN A 31 5.44 -4.04 -0.77
N LEU A 32 6.62 -3.44 -0.88
CA LEU A 32 7.44 -3.43 -2.08
C LEU A 32 8.12 -4.77 -2.36
N LEU A 33 8.11 -5.71 -1.41
CA LEU A 33 8.70 -7.05 -1.58
C LEU A 33 7.70 -8.06 -2.15
N ASN A 34 6.44 -7.99 -1.74
CA ASN A 34 5.45 -9.04 -2.06
C ASN A 34 4.08 -8.51 -2.51
N GLY A 35 3.95 -7.19 -2.67
CA GLY A 35 2.73 -6.54 -3.14
C GLY A 35 1.55 -6.54 -2.18
N ILE A 36 1.71 -7.05 -0.95
CA ILE A 36 0.63 -7.03 0.06
C ILE A 36 0.28 -5.59 0.42
N VAL A 37 -1.01 -5.28 0.43
CA VAL A 37 -1.53 -3.98 0.87
C VAL A 37 -1.78 -4.01 2.38
N ARG A 38 -1.28 -2.99 3.08
CA ARG A 38 -1.55 -2.72 4.49
C ARG A 38 -2.48 -1.52 4.58
N LEU A 39 -3.60 -1.70 5.28
CA LEU A 39 -4.43 -0.62 5.79
C LEU A 39 -4.13 -0.45 7.28
N SER A 40 -3.79 0.75 7.72
CA SER A 40 -3.47 1.07 9.11
C SER A 40 -4.35 2.21 9.60
N VAL A 41 -5.00 2.00 10.74
CA VAL A 41 -5.66 3.06 11.52
C VAL A 41 -4.67 3.46 12.60
N LEU A 42 -4.24 4.72 12.59
CA LEU A 42 -3.24 5.20 13.53
C LEU A 42 -3.91 5.57 14.86
N TRP A 43 -3.26 5.23 15.97
CA TRP A 43 -3.66 5.61 17.34
C TRP A 43 -4.92 4.92 17.91
N THR A 44 -5.81 4.36 17.08
CA THR A 44 -7.04 3.65 17.50
C THR A 44 -7.28 2.35 16.72
N GLN A 45 -8.33 1.61 17.09
CA GLN A 45 -8.73 0.36 16.42
C GLN A 45 -9.70 0.59 15.25
N GLU A 46 -10.41 1.71 15.26
CA GLU A 46 -11.41 2.08 14.25
C GLU A 46 -11.35 3.58 13.95
N ILE A 47 -11.88 3.94 12.79
CA ILE A 47 -12.02 5.31 12.30
C ILE A 47 -13.43 5.50 11.76
N TYR A 48 -14.04 6.64 12.07
CA TYR A 48 -15.31 7.07 11.52
C TYR A 48 -15.05 7.98 10.33
N LEU A 49 -15.55 7.61 9.16
CA LEU A 49 -15.32 8.36 7.93
C LEU A 49 -16.59 9.08 7.49
N ARG A 50 -16.42 10.30 6.96
CA ARG A 50 -17.46 10.91 6.14
C ARG A 50 -17.56 10.17 4.81
N PRO A 51 -18.69 10.26 4.09
CA PRO A 51 -18.84 9.58 2.79
C PRO A 51 -17.70 9.85 1.81
N ASP A 52 -17.30 11.12 1.65
CA ASP A 52 -16.24 11.51 0.71
C ASP A 52 -14.84 11.02 1.16
N ASP A 53 -14.60 10.94 2.46
CA ASP A 53 -13.36 10.42 3.02
C ASP A 53 -13.28 8.89 2.85
N ALA A 54 -14.41 8.20 3.01
CA ALA A 54 -14.52 6.77 2.74
C ALA A 54 -14.25 6.47 1.25
N GLU A 55 -14.73 7.32 0.34
CA GLU A 55 -14.41 7.21 -1.08
C GLU A 55 -12.91 7.39 -1.33
N GLN A 56 -12.28 8.38 -0.71
CA GLN A 56 -10.83 8.60 -0.83
C GLN A 56 -10.00 7.40 -0.35
N VAL A 57 -10.37 6.81 0.80
CA VAL A 57 -9.73 5.58 1.29
C VAL A 57 -9.91 4.43 0.30
N ALA A 58 -11.11 4.26 -0.27
CA ALA A 58 -11.36 3.23 -1.27
C ALA A 58 -10.50 3.43 -2.54
N GLN A 59 -10.39 4.67 -3.03
CA GLN A 59 -9.55 4.99 -4.18
C GLN A 59 -8.06 4.73 -3.89
N SER A 60 -7.59 5.05 -2.68
CA SER A 60 -6.22 4.75 -2.24
C SER A 60 -5.96 3.24 -2.21
N LEU A 61 -6.89 2.45 -1.67
CA LEU A 61 -6.81 0.98 -1.68
C LEU A 61 -6.77 0.41 -3.09
N LEU A 62 -7.53 0.98 -4.04
CA LEU A 62 -7.49 0.57 -5.45
C LEU A 62 -6.12 0.81 -6.07
N ARG A 63 -5.52 1.99 -5.86
CA ARG A 63 -4.16 2.31 -6.32
C ARG A 63 -3.12 1.37 -5.71
N ALA A 64 -3.19 1.15 -4.40
CA ALA A 64 -2.27 0.26 -3.69
C ALA A 64 -2.37 -1.20 -4.18
N ALA A 65 -3.59 -1.67 -4.45
CA ALA A 65 -3.83 -3.01 -5.00
C ALA A 65 -3.30 -3.16 -6.43
N GLU A 66 -3.44 -2.12 -7.26
CA GLU A 66 -2.86 -2.12 -8.60
C GLU A 66 -1.33 -2.17 -8.54
N HIS A 67 -0.72 -1.36 -7.68
CA HIS A 67 0.72 -1.39 -7.48
C HIS A 67 1.19 -2.77 -6.97
N GLY A 68 0.47 -3.36 -6.03
CA GLY A 68 0.76 -4.69 -5.48
C GLY A 68 0.76 -5.80 -6.53
N ARG A 69 -0.22 -5.79 -7.46
CA ARG A 69 -0.26 -6.74 -8.58
C ARG A 69 0.96 -6.63 -9.48
N ARG A 70 1.37 -5.41 -9.84
CA ARG A 70 2.58 -5.20 -10.66
C ARG A 70 3.85 -5.73 -9.99
N ILE A 71 3.96 -5.62 -8.67
CA ILE A 71 5.09 -6.17 -7.91
C ILE A 71 5.09 -7.70 -7.94
N ALA A 72 3.92 -8.31 -7.73
CA ALA A 72 3.78 -9.77 -7.79
C ALA A 72 4.12 -10.33 -9.18
N GLU A 73 3.59 -9.70 -10.24
CA GLU A 73 3.88 -10.08 -11.64
C GLU A 73 5.37 -9.93 -12.00
N ALA A 74 6.03 -8.89 -11.51
CA ALA A 74 7.46 -8.70 -11.70
C ALA A 74 8.31 -9.75 -10.96
N GLY A 75 7.84 -10.19 -9.77
CA GLY A 75 8.46 -11.27 -9.01
C GLY A 75 8.40 -12.61 -9.75
N ASP A 76 7.24 -12.95 -10.30
CA ASP A 76 7.02 -14.19 -11.07
C ASP A 76 7.82 -14.22 -12.38
N SER A 77 7.92 -13.07 -13.05
CA SER A 77 8.70 -12.93 -14.30
C SER A 77 10.21 -13.03 -14.08
N GLY A 78 10.71 -12.69 -12.89
CA GLY A 78 12.13 -12.80 -12.52
C GLY A 78 12.59 -14.24 -12.30
N THR A 79 11.68 -15.14 -11.94
CA THR A 79 11.99 -16.57 -11.76
C THR A 79 12.11 -17.36 -13.05
N ASP A 80 11.52 -16.90 -14.16
CA ASP A 80 11.56 -17.60 -15.46
C ASP A 80 12.86 -17.37 -16.27
N GLN A 81 13.66 -16.34 -15.94
CA GLN A 81 14.90 -16.05 -16.67
C GLN A 81 16.15 -16.84 -16.20
N THR A 82 16.03 -17.78 -15.25
CA THR A 82 17.18 -18.59 -14.80
C THR A 82 17.28 -19.96 -15.51
N THR A 83 16.64 -20.15 -16.68
CA THR A 83 16.91 -21.32 -17.51
C THR A 83 17.32 -20.96 -18.93
N ASN A 84 18.63 -21.17 -19.17
CA ASN A 84 19.36 -21.34 -20.44
C ASN A 84 19.75 -20.09 -21.25
N PRO A 85 21.00 -20.06 -21.76
CA PRO A 85 21.48 -20.96 -22.83
C PRO A 85 22.73 -21.79 -22.44
N SER A 86 22.82 -23.09 -22.75
CA SER A 86 23.09 -23.77 -24.03
C SER A 86 24.58 -23.96 -24.36
N ASN A 87 24.89 -25.25 -24.62
CA ASN A 87 26.02 -25.87 -25.34
C ASN A 87 27.34 -26.15 -24.59
#